data_AF-A0A1Y0ZBZ0-F1
#
_entry.id   AF-A0A1Y0ZBZ0-F1
#
_cell.length_a   1.000
_cell.length_b   1.000
_cell.length_c   1.000
_cell.angle_alpha   90.00
_cell.angle_beta   90.00
_cell.angle_gamma   90.00
#
_symmetry.space_group_name_H-M   'P 1'
#
loop_
_entity.id
_entity.type
_entity.pdbx_description
1 polymer ?
#
loop_
_entity_poly.entity_id
_entity_poly.type
_entity_poly.pdbx_seq_one_letter_code
_entity_poly.pdbx_strand_id
1 'polypeptide(L)' 'MREYWVIDAQERTASVHREPAAGYRDMADLPREVIMQPRADGLAAFSVALADLD' A
#
# COMPACT_ATOMS: atom_id res chain seq x y z
N MET A 1 -14.28 -1.46 -3.94
CA MET A 1 -13.34 -1.26 -2.82
C MET A 1 -12.51 -0.02 -3.11
N ARG A 2 -12.33 0.88 -2.13
CA ARG A 2 -11.44 2.05 -2.24
C ARG A 2 -10.19 1.80 -1.42
N GLU A 3 -9.04 1.98 -2.04
CA GLU A 3 -7.72 1.81 -1.44
C GLU A 3 -6.85 2.98 -1.85
N TYR A 4 -6.11 3.56 -0.92
CA TYR A 4 -5.06 4.52 -1.20
C TYR A 4 -3.83 4.20 -0.36
N TRP A 5 -2.65 4.49 -0.92
CA TRP A 5 -1.37 4.25 -0.27
C TRP A 5 -0.66 5.58 -0.05
N VAL A 6 0.03 5.70 1.07
CA VAL A 6 0.99 6.77 1.32
C VAL A 6 2.35 6.10 1.40
N ILE A 7 3.30 6.57 0.60
CA ILE A 7 4.64 6.01 0.49
C ILE A 7 5.64 7.07 0.89
N ASP A 8 6.47 6.77 1.88
CA ASP A 8 7.68 7.52 2.15
C ASP A 8 8.85 6.81 1.45
N ALA A 9 9.28 7.36 0.30
CA ALA A 9 10.37 6.80 -0.48
C ALA A 9 11.73 6.92 0.23
N GLN A 10 11.92 7.95 1.06
CA GLN A 10 13.18 8.18 1.77
C GLN A 10 13.37 7.13 2.88
N GLU A 11 12.32 6.88 3.66
CA GLU A 11 12.33 5.87 4.73
C GLU A 11 12.06 4.45 4.20
N ARG A 12 11.57 4.33 2.96
CA ARG A 12 11.11 3.10 2.31
C ARG A 12 10.04 2.40 3.14
N THR A 13 9.08 3.19 3.61
CA THR A 13 7.93 2.73 4.38
C THR A 13 6.66 3.12 3.65
N ALA A 14 5.57 2.43 3.95
CA ALA A 14 4.26 2.81 3.43
C ALA A 14 3.16 2.52 4.41
N SER A 15 2.07 3.26 4.29
CA SER A 15 0.80 2.93 4.93
C SER A 15 -0.27 2.70 3.86
N VAL A 16 -1.04 1.63 4.03
CA VAL A 16 -2.17 1.31 3.17
C VAL A 16 -3.46 1.57 3.91
N HIS A 17 -4.34 2.35 3.31
CA HIS A 17 -5.66 2.62 3.84
C HIS A 17 -6.72 1.97 2.95
N ARG A 18 -7.54 1.14 3.59
CA ARG A 18 -8.67 0.47 2.94
C ARG A 18 -9.93 0.91 3.63
N GLU A 19 -10.96 1.23 2.84
CA GLU A 19 -12.28 1.51 3.40
C GLU A 19 -13.02 0.18 3.62
N PRO A 20 -13.14 -0.35 4.85
CA PRO A 20 -14.23 -1.27 5.18
C PRO A 20 -15.54 -0.51 5.08
N ALA A 21 -16.67 -1.20 5.04
CA ALA A 21 -18.02 -0.62 4.99
C ALA A 21 -18.34 0.43 6.09
N ALA A 22 -17.44 0.69 7.04
CA ALA A 22 -17.49 1.74 8.05
C ALA A 22 -16.13 2.47 8.20
N GLY A 23 -15.67 3.16 7.16
CA GLY A 23 -14.57 4.15 7.21
C GLY A 23 -13.14 3.58 7.28
N TYR A 24 -12.14 4.34 6.80
CA TYR A 24 -10.72 3.95 6.74
C TYR A 24 -10.15 3.58 8.12
N ARG A 25 -9.97 2.28 8.40
CA ARG A 25 -9.54 1.79 9.73
C ARG A 25 -8.30 0.92 9.73
N ASP A 26 -7.92 0.37 8.58
CA ASP A 26 -6.65 -0.35 8.45
C ASP A 26 -5.56 0.66 8.12
N MET A 27 -4.69 0.95 9.08
CA MET A 27 -3.44 1.67 8.89
C MET A 27 -2.36 0.73 9.40
N ALA A 28 -1.62 0.13 8.48
CA ALA A 28 -0.49 -0.72 8.81
C ALA A 28 0.75 -0.13 8.16
N ASP A 29 1.75 0.17 8.98
CA ASP A 29 3.07 0.52 8.49
C ASP A 29 3.72 -0.73 7.90
N LEU A 30 4.13 -0.62 6.64
CA LEU A 30 4.76 -1.68 5.89
C LEU A 30 6.27 -1.44 5.88
N PRO A 31 7.06 -2.43 6.33
CA PRO A 31 8.51 -2.31 6.31
C PRO A 31 9.04 -2.42 4.88
N ARG A 32 10.29 -1.98 4.69
CA ARG A 32 10.99 -1.89 3.40
C ARG A 32 10.92 -3.14 2.53
N GLU A 33 10.87 -4.33 3.14
CA GLU A 33 10.91 -5.60 2.43
C GLU A 33 9.55 -5.97 1.80
N VAL A 34 8.51 -5.17 2.04
CA VAL A 34 7.16 -5.44 1.52
C VAL A 34 7.06 -5.11 0.04
N ILE A 35 6.46 -6.05 -0.69
CA ILE A 35 5.91 -5.83 -2.03
C ILE A 35 4.43 -5.53 -1.87
N MET A 36 4.04 -4.28 -2.13
CA MET A 36 2.65 -3.86 -2.08
C MET A 36 1.93 -4.26 -3.36
N GLN A 37 0.73 -4.83 -3.21
CA GLN A 37 -0.13 -5.24 -4.31
C GLN A 37 -1.55 -4.68 -4.10
N PRO A 38 -2.12 -3.94 -5.07
CA PRO A 38 -3.47 -3.43 -4.95
C PRO A 38 -4.47 -4.57 -4.95
N ARG A 39 -5.52 -4.44 -4.13
CA ARG A 39 -6.60 -5.43 -4.12
C ARG A 39 -7.68 -5.20 -5.18
N ALA A 40 -7.58 -4.12 -5.95
CA ALA A 40 -8.53 -3.87 -7.03
C ALA A 40 -8.25 -4.81 -8.21
N ASP A 41 -9.27 -5.54 -8.67
CA ASP A 41 -9.12 -6.59 -9.71
C ASP A 41 -8.45 -6.08 -10.99
N GLY A 42 -8.74 -4.83 -11.39
CA GLY A 42 -8.13 -4.20 -12.57
C GLY A 42 -6.63 -3.86 -12.44
N LEU A 43 -6.05 -4.04 -11.26
CA LEU A 43 -4.65 -3.73 -10.94
C LEU A 43 -3.88 -4.96 -10.43
N ALA A 44 -4.41 -6.18 -10.60
CA ALA A 44 -3.78 -7.41 -10.08
C ALA A 44 -2.36 -7.67 -10.61
N ALA A 45 -1.99 -7.10 -11.77
CA ALA A 45 -0.65 -7.19 -12.33
C ALA A 45 0.31 -6.09 -11.85
N PHE A 46 -0.17 -5.11 -11.07
CA PHE A 46 0.63 -4.00 -10.56
C PHE A 46 1.17 -4.34 -9.17
N SER A 47 2.46 -4.10 -8.97
CA SER A 47 3.10 -4.25 -7.66
C SER A 47 4.17 -3.19 -7.47
N VAL A 48 4.36 -2.76 -6.23
CA VAL A 48 5.41 -1.82 -5.84
C VAL A 48 6.28 -2.47 -4.78
N ALA A 49 7.54 -2.71 -5.07
CA ALA A 49 8.53 -3.12 -4.08
C ALA A 49 9.12 -1.87 -3.43
N LEU A 50 8.92 -1.69 -2.12
CA LEU A 50 9.44 -0.51 -1.41
C LEU A 50 10.97 -0.44 -1.41
N ALA A 51 11.63 -1.60 -1.52
CA ALA A 51 13.08 -1.69 -1.63
C ALA A 51 13.65 -1.05 -2.91
N ASP A 52 12.83 -0.93 -3.97
CA ASP A 52 13.23 -0.48 -5.31
C ASP A 52 12.91 1.00 -5.55
N LEU A 53 12.38 1.70 -4.54
CA LEU A 53 12.14 3.14 -4.61
C LEU A 53 13.45 3.88 -4.31
N ASP A 54 13.89 4.70 -5.28
CA ASP A 54 15.08 5.57 -5.23
C ASP A 54 14.76 6.97 -4.71
#